data_AF-A0A135WJ78-F1
#
_entry.id   AF-A0A135WJ78-F1
#
_cell.length_a   1.000
_cell.length_b   1.000
_cell.length_c   1.000
_cell.angle_alpha   90.00
_cell.angle_beta   90.00
_cell.angle_gamma   90.00
#
_symmetry.space_group_name_H-M   'P 1'
#
loop_
_entity.id
_entity.type
_entity.pdbx_description
1 polymer ?
#
loop_
_entity_poly.entity_id
_entity_poly.type
_entity_poly.pdbx_seq_one_letter_code
_entity_poly.pdbx_strand_id
1 'polypeptide(L)'
;MLDIKKTVIDDHEVYMEDEAYKKYPMAVMVVRNFLGEEAHTEYANMLQDIVWGISLYPAMIENIEMIRRKLFDGEEEKALKHVFAIKSQTFKLMDFYNHPLRELKKEIGERSFNAIIKESTFSLVNSFVEKYVSEEGLEIHYVKKNEAIYLFSYGEYQPGRYLLFLEGICHYMM
;
A
#
# COMPACT_ATOMS: atom_id res chain seq x y z
N MET A 1 -15.05 -10.70 -18.79
CA MET A 1 -13.66 -10.82 -19.29
C MET A 1 -13.11 -9.49 -19.82
N LEU A 2 -13.71 -8.84 -20.81
CA LEU A 2 -13.23 -7.53 -21.32
C LEU A 2 -13.20 -6.43 -20.25
N ASP A 3 -14.22 -6.38 -19.39
CA ASP A 3 -14.27 -5.43 -18.26
C ASP A 3 -13.13 -5.68 -17.27
N ILE A 4 -12.94 -6.92 -16.82
CA ILE A 4 -11.83 -7.30 -15.92
C ILE A 4 -10.47 -6.90 -16.49
N LYS A 5 -10.23 -7.16 -17.78
CA LYS A 5 -8.99 -6.73 -18.42
C LYS A 5 -8.84 -5.22 -18.33
N LYS A 6 -9.86 -4.46 -18.72
CA LYS A 6 -9.80 -3.01 -18.66
C LYS A 6 -9.63 -2.50 -17.22
N THR A 7 -10.44 -2.94 -16.28
CA THR A 7 -10.49 -2.36 -14.94
C THR A 7 -9.40 -2.89 -14.01
N VAL A 8 -9.18 -4.21 -13.99
CA VAL A 8 -8.26 -4.87 -13.04
C VAL A 8 -6.83 -4.88 -13.59
N ILE A 9 -6.67 -5.10 -14.91
CA ILE A 9 -5.35 -5.19 -15.54
C ILE A 9 -4.91 -3.82 -16.07
N ASP A 10 -5.69 -3.15 -16.91
CA ASP A 10 -5.26 -1.91 -17.56
C ASP A 10 -5.38 -0.69 -16.62
N ASP A 11 -6.49 -0.56 -15.90
CA ASP A 11 -6.81 0.58 -15.00
C ASP A 11 -6.38 0.32 -13.53
N HIS A 12 -5.87 -0.88 -13.23
CA HIS A 12 -5.32 -1.26 -11.91
C HIS A 12 -6.29 -1.04 -10.72
N GLU A 13 -7.60 -1.14 -10.95
CA GLU A 13 -8.60 -1.05 -9.90
C GLU A 13 -8.53 -2.28 -8.99
N VAL A 14 -8.36 -2.03 -7.69
CA VAL A 14 -8.30 -3.06 -6.65
C VAL A 14 -9.68 -3.25 -6.04
N TYR A 15 -10.07 -4.51 -5.88
CA TYR A 15 -11.33 -4.90 -5.25
C TYR A 15 -11.04 -5.69 -3.97
N MET A 16 -11.77 -5.38 -2.90
CA MET A 16 -11.86 -6.32 -1.78
C MET A 16 -12.53 -7.61 -2.25
N GLU A 17 -12.28 -8.72 -1.56
CA GLU A 17 -12.80 -10.04 -1.94
C GLU A 17 -14.32 -10.02 -2.15
N ASP A 18 -15.08 -9.40 -1.23
CA ASP A 18 -16.54 -9.33 -1.33
C ASP A 18 -17.04 -8.39 -2.44
N GLU A 19 -16.27 -7.35 -2.78
CA GLU A 19 -16.55 -6.44 -3.90
C GLU A 19 -16.30 -7.13 -5.25
N ALA A 20 -15.18 -7.86 -5.36
CA ALA A 20 -14.81 -8.64 -6.53
C ALA A 20 -15.89 -9.69 -6.83
N TYR A 21 -16.38 -10.41 -5.81
CA TYR A 21 -17.47 -11.38 -5.98
C TYR A 21 -18.79 -10.75 -6.42
N LYS A 22 -19.11 -9.55 -5.94
CA LYS A 22 -20.33 -8.81 -6.35
C LYS A 22 -20.21 -8.32 -7.79
N LYS A 23 -19.06 -7.75 -8.16
CA LYS A 23 -18.84 -7.15 -9.49
C LYS A 23 -18.65 -8.22 -10.58
N TYR A 24 -17.94 -9.30 -10.27
CA TYR A 24 -17.64 -10.39 -11.18
C TYR A 24 -18.21 -11.71 -10.66
N PRO A 25 -19.53 -11.94 -10.77
CA PRO A 25 -20.18 -13.15 -10.28
C PRO A 25 -19.87 -14.39 -11.14
N MET A 26 -18.77 -14.40 -11.88
CA MET A 26 -18.37 -15.51 -12.75
C MET A 26 -18.15 -16.79 -11.94
N ALA A 27 -17.65 -16.72 -10.70
CA ALA A 27 -17.53 -17.90 -9.83
C ALA A 27 -18.92 -18.46 -9.47
N VAL A 28 -19.91 -17.58 -9.24
CA VAL A 28 -21.31 -17.97 -9.02
C VAL A 28 -21.90 -18.56 -10.31
N MET A 29 -21.56 -18.03 -11.48
CA MET A 29 -21.96 -18.61 -12.77
C MET A 29 -21.32 -19.98 -13.01
N VAL A 30 -20.07 -20.20 -12.59
CA VAL A 30 -19.40 -21.51 -12.69
C VAL A 30 -20.10 -22.51 -11.78
N VAL A 31 -20.29 -22.19 -10.51
CA VAL A 31 -20.95 -23.07 -9.52
C VAL A 31 -22.40 -23.39 -9.89
N ARG A 32 -23.12 -22.46 -10.54
CA ARG A 32 -24.53 -22.66 -10.91
C ARG A 32 -24.73 -23.35 -12.26
N ASN A 33 -23.82 -23.19 -13.21
CA ASN A 33 -24.01 -23.69 -14.58
C ASN A 33 -23.11 -24.88 -14.94
N PHE A 34 -22.01 -25.10 -14.21
CA PHE A 34 -21.14 -26.26 -14.40
C PHE A 34 -21.32 -27.19 -13.20
N LEU A 35 -21.91 -28.37 -13.42
CA LEU A 35 -22.22 -29.36 -12.39
C LEU A 35 -21.56 -30.70 -12.74
N GLY A 36 -21.19 -31.48 -11.72
CA GLY A 36 -20.57 -32.79 -11.93
C GLY A 36 -19.21 -32.67 -12.65
N GLU A 37 -18.96 -33.52 -13.65
CA GLU A 37 -17.69 -33.53 -14.40
C GLU A 37 -17.42 -32.23 -15.17
N GLU A 38 -18.47 -31.48 -15.56
CA GLU A 38 -18.34 -30.21 -16.28
C GLU A 38 -17.70 -29.10 -15.42
N ALA A 39 -17.85 -29.20 -14.08
CA ALA A 39 -17.24 -28.29 -13.11
C ALA A 39 -15.71 -28.42 -13.04
N HIS A 40 -15.15 -29.50 -13.60
CA HIS A 40 -13.73 -29.81 -13.59
C HIS A 40 -13.07 -29.67 -14.97
N THR A 41 -13.78 -29.10 -15.94
CA THR A 41 -13.21 -28.78 -17.26
C THR A 41 -12.14 -27.70 -17.14
N GLU A 42 -11.16 -27.68 -18.06
CA GLU A 42 -10.14 -26.62 -18.11
C GLU A 42 -10.77 -25.23 -18.13
N TYR A 43 -11.88 -25.06 -18.85
CA TYR A 43 -12.57 -23.77 -18.94
C TYR A 43 -13.22 -23.36 -17.62
N ALA A 44 -13.87 -24.29 -16.91
CA ALA A 44 -14.46 -24.02 -15.59
C ALA A 44 -13.39 -23.68 -14.55
N ASN A 45 -12.28 -24.41 -14.54
CA ASN A 45 -11.13 -24.13 -13.66
C ASN A 45 -10.51 -22.77 -13.98
N MET A 46 -10.30 -22.43 -15.26
CA MET A 46 -9.80 -21.12 -15.67
C MET A 46 -10.69 -19.98 -15.17
N LEU A 47 -12.01 -20.12 -15.28
CA LEU A 47 -12.95 -19.11 -14.78
C LEU A 47 -12.92 -18.98 -13.25
N GLN A 48 -12.72 -20.08 -12.51
CA GLN A 48 -12.53 -20.03 -11.05
C GLN A 48 -11.21 -19.33 -10.69
N ASP A 49 -10.12 -19.68 -11.36
CA ASP A 49 -8.80 -19.08 -11.17
C ASP A 49 -8.79 -17.58 -11.46
N ILE A 50 -9.52 -17.13 -12.49
CA ILE A 50 -9.67 -15.70 -12.78
C ILE A 50 -10.38 -14.98 -11.63
N VAL A 51 -11.46 -15.56 -11.08
CA VAL A 51 -12.24 -14.89 -10.03
C VAL A 51 -11.50 -14.84 -8.71
N TRP A 52 -10.89 -15.95 -8.30
CA TRP A 52 -9.97 -15.97 -7.16
C TRP A 52 -8.78 -15.05 -7.43
N GLY A 53 -8.30 -15.03 -8.67
CA GLY A 53 -7.24 -14.17 -9.13
C GLY A 53 -7.55 -12.68 -8.97
N ILE A 54 -8.78 -12.21 -9.17
CA ILE A 54 -9.12 -10.76 -9.12
C ILE A 54 -8.94 -10.16 -7.74
N SER A 55 -9.38 -10.84 -6.68
CA SER A 55 -9.15 -10.38 -5.29
C SER A 55 -7.71 -10.58 -4.85
N LEU A 56 -7.01 -11.52 -5.49
CA LEU A 56 -5.60 -11.80 -5.27
C LEU A 56 -4.67 -10.98 -6.16
N TYR A 57 -5.19 -10.27 -7.18
CA TYR A 57 -4.52 -9.37 -8.12
C TYR A 57 -4.35 -8.05 -7.39
N PRO A 58 -3.17 -7.80 -6.82
CA PRO A 58 -2.93 -6.54 -6.18
C PRO A 58 -2.54 -5.51 -7.23
N ALA A 59 -2.79 -4.25 -6.94
CA ALA A 59 -1.73 -3.25 -7.12
C ALA A 59 -0.48 -3.79 -6.40
N MET A 60 0.34 -4.56 -7.12
CA MET A 60 1.47 -5.29 -6.55
C MET A 60 2.57 -4.31 -6.25
N ILE A 61 2.95 -4.25 -4.98
CA ILE A 61 4.25 -3.72 -4.62
C ILE A 61 5.25 -4.83 -4.91
N GLU A 62 6.03 -4.69 -5.97
CA GLU A 62 7.05 -5.69 -6.34
C GLU A 62 8.41 -5.41 -5.68
N ASN A 63 8.70 -4.13 -5.42
CA ASN A 63 9.99 -3.71 -4.92
C ASN A 63 9.81 -2.78 -3.71
N ILE A 64 10.15 -3.32 -2.54
CA ILE A 64 10.20 -2.59 -1.27
C ILE A 64 11.68 -2.31 -0.97
N GLU A 65 12.07 -1.04 -1.09
CA GLU A 65 13.42 -0.58 -0.81
C GLU A 65 13.42 0.14 0.56
N MET A 66 13.86 -0.53 1.62
CA MET A 66 14.03 0.07 2.94
C MET A 66 15.43 0.72 3.02
N ILE A 67 15.48 2.05 3.07
CA ILE A 67 16.72 2.82 2.87
C ILE A 67 17.08 3.76 4.02
N ARG A 68 16.23 3.83 5.04
CA ARG A 68 16.32 4.73 6.21
C ARG A 68 17.39 5.82 6.10
N ARG A 69 16.98 7.01 5.66
CA ARG A 69 17.86 8.17 5.45
C ARG A 69 17.32 9.38 6.20
N LYS A 70 18.14 9.95 7.09
CA LYS A 70 17.79 11.21 7.77
C LYS A 70 17.70 12.35 6.77
N LEU A 71 16.55 13.01 6.73
CA LEU A 71 16.28 14.16 5.86
C LEU A 71 16.27 15.49 6.63
N PHE A 72 15.93 15.46 7.91
CA PHE A 72 15.84 16.66 8.74
C PHE A 72 16.22 16.36 10.20
N ASP A 73 16.82 17.35 10.85
CA ASP A 73 17.16 17.35 12.27
C ASP A 73 17.22 18.81 12.75
N GLY A 74 16.23 19.23 13.54
CA GLY A 74 16.14 20.61 14.01
C GLY A 74 14.77 21.02 14.53
N GLU A 75 14.49 22.32 14.54
CA GLU A 75 13.22 22.88 15.03
C GLU A 75 12.07 22.65 14.05
N GLU A 76 10.85 22.48 14.58
CA GLU A 76 9.63 22.24 13.79
C GLU A 76 9.38 23.30 12.70
N GLU A 77 9.53 24.59 13.05
CA GLU A 77 9.28 25.68 12.10
C GLU A 77 10.17 25.60 10.85
N LYS A 78 11.37 25.05 11.01
CA LYS A 78 12.31 24.83 9.90
C LYS A 78 11.90 23.61 9.09
N ALA A 79 11.40 22.54 9.73
CA ALA A 79 10.89 21.36 9.04
C ALA A 79 9.72 21.71 8.12
N LEU A 80 8.77 22.52 8.60
CA LEU A 80 7.58 22.96 7.87
C LEU A 80 7.90 23.75 6.60
N LYS A 81 9.02 24.47 6.59
CA LYS A 81 9.49 25.28 5.44
C LYS A 81 10.44 24.52 4.51
N HIS A 82 10.92 23.35 4.92
CA HIS A 82 11.94 22.62 4.19
C HIS A 82 11.35 21.85 3.00
N VAL A 83 12.12 21.79 1.91
CA VAL A 83 11.79 21.01 0.71
C VAL A 83 12.87 19.95 0.53
N PHE A 84 12.46 18.69 0.50
CA PHE A 84 13.35 17.54 0.39
C PHE A 84 13.35 17.03 -1.05
N ALA A 85 14.53 16.74 -1.60
CA ALA A 85 14.66 16.11 -2.91
C ALA A 85 14.98 14.61 -2.76
N ILE A 86 14.19 13.77 -3.41
CA ILE A 86 14.41 12.33 -3.49
C ILE A 86 14.38 11.96 -4.98
N LYS A 87 15.53 11.55 -5.53
CA LYS A 87 15.73 11.37 -6.98
C LYS A 87 15.32 12.65 -7.73
N SER A 88 14.42 12.57 -8.71
CA SER A 88 13.90 13.70 -9.49
C SER A 88 12.64 14.35 -8.89
N GLN A 89 12.26 13.99 -7.65
CA GLN A 89 11.02 14.44 -7.03
C GLN A 89 11.28 15.29 -5.79
N THR A 90 10.44 16.30 -5.59
CA THR A 90 10.46 17.17 -4.40
C THR A 90 9.29 16.87 -3.49
N PHE A 91 9.54 16.92 -2.17
CA PHE A 91 8.56 16.66 -1.12
C PHE A 91 8.60 17.78 -0.07
N LYS A 92 7.45 18.07 0.51
CA LYS A 92 7.28 18.91 1.70
C LYS A 92 6.67 18.06 2.80
N LEU A 93 6.87 18.47 4.05
CA LEU A 93 6.27 17.80 5.21
C LEU A 93 4.74 17.67 5.08
N MET A 94 4.08 18.73 4.60
CA MET A 94 2.63 18.76 4.41
C MET A 94 2.11 17.78 3.35
N ASP A 95 2.97 17.22 2.50
CA ASP A 95 2.55 16.26 1.47
C ASP A 95 2.17 14.89 2.08
N PHE A 96 2.65 14.58 3.29
CA PHE A 96 2.44 13.29 3.96
C PHE A 96 2.01 13.39 5.43
N TYR A 97 2.16 14.54 6.11
CA TYR A 97 1.90 14.66 7.54
C TYR A 97 0.48 14.22 7.97
N ASN A 98 -0.51 14.37 7.10
CA ASN A 98 -1.89 13.95 7.39
C ASN A 98 -2.23 12.55 6.85
N HIS A 99 -1.24 11.79 6.39
CA HIS A 99 -1.40 10.47 5.78
C HIS A 99 -0.64 9.42 6.61
N PRO A 100 -1.17 9.01 7.78
CA PRO A 100 -0.54 8.00 8.62
C PRO A 100 -0.57 6.63 7.94
N LEU A 101 0.45 5.80 8.18
CA LEU A 101 0.63 4.51 7.50
C LEU A 101 -0.60 3.60 7.62
N ARG A 102 -1.35 3.64 8.74
CA ARG A 102 -2.56 2.83 8.93
C ARG A 102 -3.61 3.01 7.82
N GLU A 103 -3.66 4.18 7.19
CA GLU A 103 -4.65 4.48 6.16
C GLU A 103 -4.27 3.84 4.82
N LEU A 104 -2.97 3.62 4.59
CA LEU A 104 -2.47 2.98 3.38
C LEU A 104 -3.04 1.58 3.18
N LYS A 105 -3.31 0.83 4.27
CA LYS A 105 -3.90 -0.52 4.22
C LYS A 105 -5.19 -0.57 3.40
N LYS A 106 -6.01 0.49 3.45
CA LYS A 106 -7.25 0.58 2.69
C LYS A 106 -7.03 0.82 1.20
N GLU A 107 -5.89 1.42 0.83
CA GLU A 107 -5.61 1.83 -0.53
C GLU A 107 -4.88 0.75 -1.34
N ILE A 108 -3.97 0.01 -0.72
CA ILE A 108 -3.15 -1.02 -1.40
C ILE A 108 -3.59 -2.45 -1.07
N GLY A 109 -4.60 -2.60 -0.21
CA GLY A 109 -5.07 -3.89 0.29
C GLY A 109 -4.15 -4.50 1.36
N GLU A 110 -4.70 -5.48 2.08
CA GLU A 110 -4.03 -6.09 3.23
C GLU A 110 -2.75 -6.84 2.87
N ARG A 111 -2.72 -7.52 1.73
CA ARG A 111 -1.56 -8.31 1.29
C ARG A 111 -0.32 -7.43 1.06
N SER A 112 -0.44 -6.39 0.24
CA SER A 112 0.65 -5.46 -0.06
C SER A 112 1.07 -4.69 1.19
N PHE A 113 0.11 -4.29 2.03
CA PHE A 113 0.40 -3.64 3.30
C PHE A 113 1.21 -4.53 4.25
N ASN A 114 0.80 -5.79 4.42
CA ASN A 114 1.53 -6.75 5.25
C ASN A 114 2.93 -7.05 4.71
N ALA A 115 3.15 -6.98 3.40
CA ALA A 115 4.47 -7.09 2.80
C ALA A 115 5.37 -5.90 3.21
N ILE A 116 4.86 -4.66 3.13
CA ILE A 116 5.60 -3.47 3.62
C ILE A 116 5.99 -3.65 5.09
N ILE A 117 5.00 -3.99 5.94
CA ILE A 117 5.24 -4.12 7.39
C ILE A 117 6.29 -5.20 7.67
N LYS A 118 6.21 -6.35 6.99
CA LYS A 118 7.15 -7.47 7.16
C LYS A 118 8.59 -7.10 6.78
N GLU A 119 8.79 -6.33 5.71
CA GLU A 119 10.12 -5.92 5.26
C GLU A 119 10.67 -4.72 6.06
N SER A 120 9.80 -4.03 6.82
CA SER A 120 10.18 -2.88 7.64
C SER A 120 10.63 -3.25 9.06
N THR A 121 11.24 -2.29 9.75
CA THR A 121 11.51 -2.35 11.20
C THR A 121 10.44 -1.65 12.04
N PHE A 122 9.26 -1.39 11.46
CA PHE A 122 8.22 -0.63 12.13
C PHE A 122 7.54 -1.43 13.23
N SER A 123 7.25 -0.75 14.33
CA SER A 123 6.52 -1.33 15.47
C SER A 123 5.08 -0.81 15.50
N LEU A 124 4.14 -1.70 15.82
CA LEU A 124 2.76 -1.33 16.06
C LEU A 124 2.59 -0.88 17.52
N VAL A 125 2.10 0.34 17.72
CA VAL A 125 1.75 0.87 19.03
C VAL A 125 0.23 0.97 19.13
N ASN A 126 -0.36 0.05 19.90
CA ASN A 126 -1.78 0.01 20.20
C ASN A 126 -2.08 0.82 21.46
N SER A 127 -2.27 2.13 21.28
CA SER A 127 -2.79 3.03 22.32
C SER A 127 -4.30 3.24 22.10
N PHE A 128 -4.77 4.50 21.98
CA PHE A 128 -6.14 4.84 21.62
C PHE A 128 -6.41 4.81 20.11
N VAL A 129 -5.37 5.03 19.32
CA VAL A 129 -5.38 4.97 17.86
C VAL A 129 -4.19 4.11 17.45
N GLU A 130 -4.40 3.20 16.52
CA GLU A 130 -3.34 2.37 15.95
C GLU A 130 -2.32 3.27 15.24
N LYS A 131 -1.04 3.09 15.60
CA LYS A 131 0.07 3.84 15.00
C LYS A 131 1.22 2.90 14.69
N TYR A 132 1.81 3.07 13.52
CA TYR A 132 3.08 2.45 13.18
C TYR A 132 4.19 3.45 13.49
N VAL A 133 5.22 3.01 14.19
CA VAL A 133 6.35 3.85 14.58
C VAL A 133 7.67 3.27 14.09
N SER A 134 8.60 4.16 13.76
CA SER A 134 10.00 3.83 13.46
C SER A 134 10.74 3.34 14.71
N GLU A 135 12.00 2.93 14.52
CA GLU A 135 12.90 2.56 15.63
C GLU A 135 13.12 3.70 16.64
N GLU A 136 13.00 4.97 16.23
CA GLU A 136 13.10 6.13 17.14
C GLU A 136 11.75 6.47 17.80
N GLY A 137 10.71 5.66 17.59
CA GLY A 137 9.36 5.92 18.11
C GLY A 137 8.58 7.01 17.35
N LEU A 138 9.09 7.47 16.20
CA LEU A 138 8.42 8.48 15.36
C LEU A 138 7.33 7.84 14.48
N GLU A 139 6.16 8.48 14.36
CA GLU A 139 5.02 7.96 13.59
C GLU A 139 5.33 7.90 12.09
N ILE A 140 4.96 6.77 11.47
CA ILE A 140 5.16 6.53 10.03
C ILE A 140 3.98 7.09 9.24
N HIS A 141 4.33 7.82 8.19
CA HIS A 141 3.44 8.46 7.24
C HIS A 141 3.80 8.02 5.82
N TYR A 142 2.88 8.23 4.87
CA TYR A 142 3.12 7.88 3.47
C TYR A 142 2.69 9.00 2.51
N VAL A 143 3.25 8.96 1.31
CA VAL A 143 2.75 9.71 0.16
C VAL A 143 2.95 8.90 -1.11
N LYS A 144 1.93 8.88 -1.97
CA LYS A 144 1.99 8.27 -3.29
C LYS A 144 2.39 9.31 -4.32
N LYS A 145 3.42 9.05 -5.11
CA LYS A 145 3.89 9.96 -6.15
C LYS A 145 4.64 9.20 -7.24
N ASN A 146 4.30 9.47 -8.51
CA ASN A 146 4.92 8.86 -9.70
C ASN A 146 5.14 7.34 -9.54
N GLU A 147 4.06 6.58 -9.37
CA GLU A 147 4.08 5.12 -9.30
C GLU A 147 4.91 4.52 -8.15
N ALA A 148 5.19 5.32 -7.12
CA ALA A 148 5.82 4.85 -5.90
C ALA A 148 5.11 5.38 -4.66
N ILE A 149 5.26 4.65 -3.56
CA ILE A 149 4.86 5.01 -2.21
C ILE A 149 6.12 5.32 -1.44
N TYR A 150 6.21 6.53 -0.88
CA TYR A 150 7.30 6.96 -0.04
C TYR A 150 6.86 6.89 1.41
N LEU A 151 7.67 6.24 2.25
CA LEU A 151 7.43 6.07 3.67
C LEU A 151 8.33 7.03 4.45
N PHE A 152 7.74 7.84 5.31
CA PHE A 152 8.45 8.82 6.12
C PHE A 152 8.16 8.63 7.60
N SER A 153 9.17 8.80 8.44
CA SER A 153 8.96 8.93 9.88
C SER A 153 9.22 10.36 10.32
N TYR A 154 8.30 10.95 11.08
CA TYR A 154 8.39 12.33 11.52
C TYR A 154 7.82 12.51 12.91
N GLY A 155 8.47 13.34 13.73
CA GLY A 155 7.96 13.74 15.02
C GLY A 155 9.01 14.39 15.91
N GLU A 156 8.59 14.76 17.11
CA GLU A 156 9.45 15.30 18.15
C GLU A 156 10.24 14.15 18.80
N TYR A 157 11.58 14.24 18.75
CA TYR A 157 12.49 13.27 19.36
C TYR A 157 12.91 13.69 20.77
N GLN A 158 13.12 15.00 20.95
CA GLN A 158 13.42 15.65 22.22
C GLN A 158 12.70 17.01 22.24
N PRO A 159 12.44 17.60 23.42
CA PRO A 159 11.77 18.90 23.51
C PRO A 159 12.35 19.94 22.53
N GLY A 160 11.56 20.35 21.54
CA GLY A 160 11.92 21.33 20.50
C GLY A 160 12.80 20.81 19.35
N ARG A 161 13.13 19.51 19.32
CA ARG A 161 13.96 18.87 18.29
C ARG A 161 13.18 17.78 17.56
N TYR A 162 12.94 18.04 16.28
CA TYR A 162 12.22 17.20 15.35
C TYR A 162 13.17 16.48 14.41
N LEU A 163 12.84 15.23 14.12
CA LEU A 163 13.55 14.41 13.14
C LEU A 163 12.61 14.04 12.00
N LEU A 164 13.16 13.96 10.79
CA LEU A 164 12.50 13.38 9.62
C LEU A 164 13.42 12.35 8.99
N PHE A 165 12.90 11.17 8.72
CA PHE A 165 13.58 10.16 7.91
C PHE A 165 12.72 9.76 6.72
N LEU A 166 13.39 9.44 5.61
CA LEU A 166 12.84 8.60 4.55
C LEU A 166 13.12 7.16 4.92
N GLU A 167 12.09 6.40 5.27
CA GLU A 167 12.21 5.03 5.76
C GLU A 167 12.28 4.02 4.61
N GLY A 168 11.48 4.22 3.57
CA GLY A 168 11.44 3.31 2.43
C GLY A 168 10.72 3.86 1.21
N ILE A 169 10.91 3.18 0.09
CA ILE A 169 10.25 3.45 -1.19
C ILE A 169 9.68 2.13 -1.70
N CYS A 170 8.37 2.09 -1.95
CA CYS A 170 7.68 0.94 -2.50
C CYS A 170 7.23 1.26 -3.92
N HIS A 171 7.65 0.49 -4.92
CA HIS A 171 7.26 0.71 -6.31
C HIS A 171 6.11 -0.23 -6.69
N TYR A 172 5.11 0.31 -7.40
CA TYR A 172 4.07 -0.51 -8.00
C TYR A 172 4.62 -1.31 -9.20
N MET A 173 3.97 -2.42 -9.52
CA MET A 173 4.19 -3.19 -10.74
C MET A 173 3.89 -2.30 -11.96
N MET A 174 4.83 -2.29 -12.92
CA MET A 174 4.66 -1.70 -14.25
C MET A 174 4.16 -2.75 -15.25
#